data_AF-A0A4U6WDD5-F1
#
_entry.id   AF-A0A4U6WDD5-F1
#
_cell.length_a   1.000
_cell.length_b   1.000
_cell.length_c   1.000
_cell.angle_alpha   90.00
_cell.angle_beta   90.00
_cell.angle_gamma   90.00
#
_symmetry.space_group_name_H-M   'P 1'
#
loop_
_entity.id
_entity.type
_entity.pdbx_description
1 polymer ?
#
loop_
_entity_poly.entity_id
_entity_poly.type
_entity_poly.pdbx_seq_one_letter_code
_entity_poly.pdbx_strand_id
1 'polypeptide(L)'
;MAVVGFGQDDSGGKDLLDSIAHSIFEQDYSEKEWLQLKVAGKLAANPNTFTDDHIFVACPSAREVWNCAGLEIQPGEHKRPWIFGKELNLPSQVHVHVMTVLLWHIWKARNGLIFDKQASSAQDIIRRCITDMDAWSCRYKELRTHLRCWRDYLSSRL
;
A
#
# COMPACT_ATOMS: atom_id res chain seq x y z
N MET A 1 29.64 -15.69 -31.31
CA MET A 1 29.42 -14.71 -30.23
C MET A 1 27.91 -14.48 -30.19
N ALA A 2 27.20 -15.23 -29.35
CA ALA A 2 25.75 -15.14 -29.21
C ALA A 2 25.44 -14.75 -27.77
N VAL A 3 24.64 -13.71 -27.62
CA VAL A 3 24.25 -13.07 -26.36
C VAL A 3 23.51 -14.10 -25.51
N VAL A 4 24.06 -14.36 -24.32
CA VAL A 4 23.42 -15.20 -23.29
C VAL A 4 22.21 -14.43 -22.77
N GLY A 5 21.02 -15.03 -22.90
CA GLY A 5 19.77 -14.46 -22.43
C GLY A 5 19.75 -14.35 -20.90
N PHE A 6 19.50 -13.15 -20.40
CA PHE A 6 19.03 -12.93 -19.04
C PHE A 6 17.53 -13.25 -19.00
N GLY A 7 17.21 -14.54 -18.90
CA GLY A 7 15.93 -14.97 -18.34
C GLY A 7 16.06 -14.91 -16.82
N GLN A 8 15.75 -13.74 -16.24
CA GLN A 8 15.64 -13.61 -14.80
C GLN A 8 14.29 -14.20 -14.41
N ASP A 9 14.34 -15.32 -13.70
CA ASP A 9 13.14 -15.95 -13.17
C ASP A 9 12.50 -14.99 -12.15
N ASP A 10 11.24 -14.61 -12.43
CA ASP A 10 10.41 -13.73 -11.60
C ASP A 10 9.59 -14.53 -10.56
N SER A 11 9.89 -15.82 -10.37
CA SER A 11 9.08 -16.71 -9.52
C SER A 11 9.34 -16.49 -8.03
N GLY A 12 10.60 -16.29 -7.63
CA GLY A 12 10.96 -16.02 -6.24
C GLY A 12 10.44 -14.67 -5.70
N GLY A 13 10.25 -13.68 -6.57
CA GLY A 13 9.67 -12.38 -6.19
C GLY A 13 8.17 -12.48 -5.94
N LYS A 14 7.47 -13.29 -6.75
CA LYS A 14 6.03 -13.51 -6.64
C LYS A 14 5.66 -14.31 -5.39
N ASP A 15 6.39 -15.37 -5.06
CA ASP A 15 6.13 -16.17 -3.87
C ASP A 15 6.36 -15.36 -2.58
N LEU A 16 7.35 -14.47 -2.59
CA LEU A 16 7.61 -13.54 -1.50
C LEU A 16 6.53 -12.46 -1.40
N LEU A 17 6.09 -11.91 -2.55
CA LEU A 17 4.97 -10.97 -2.64
C LEU A 17 3.66 -11.59 -2.14
N ASP A 18 3.36 -12.82 -2.53
CA ASP A 18 2.16 -13.54 -2.11
C ASP A 18 2.24 -13.93 -0.63
N SER A 19 3.42 -14.34 -0.12
CA SER A 19 3.62 -14.63 1.30
C SER A 19 3.53 -13.36 2.17
N ILE A 20 4.06 -12.23 1.69
CA ILE A 20 3.98 -10.95 2.38
C ILE A 20 2.57 -10.42 2.29
N ALA A 21 1.93 -10.40 1.12
CA ALA A 21 0.52 -10.05 0.96
C ALA A 21 -0.34 -10.90 1.90
N HIS A 22 -0.23 -12.23 1.86
CA HIS A 22 -0.91 -13.11 2.80
C HIS A 22 -0.59 -12.72 4.24
N SER A 23 0.65 -12.45 4.64
CA SER A 23 0.95 -12.03 6.01
C SER A 23 0.45 -10.63 6.39
N ILE A 24 0.38 -9.68 5.44
CA ILE A 24 -0.17 -8.32 5.61
C ILE A 24 -1.68 -8.42 5.80
N PHE A 25 -2.32 -9.27 4.99
CA PHE A 25 -3.76 -9.45 5.00
C PHE A 25 -4.22 -10.39 6.13
N GLU A 26 -3.48 -11.44 6.47
CA GLU A 26 -3.88 -12.48 7.44
C GLU A 26 -3.67 -12.07 8.90
N GLN A 27 -2.79 -11.10 9.20
CA GLN A 27 -2.62 -10.59 10.57
C GLN A 27 -3.70 -9.60 11.02
N ASP A 28 -4.41 -8.93 10.09
CA ASP A 28 -5.46 -7.95 10.42
C ASP A 28 -6.87 -8.45 10.08
N TYR A 29 -7.05 -9.41 9.17
CA TYR A 29 -8.37 -9.99 8.88
C TYR A 29 -8.85 -10.91 10.01
N SER A 30 -9.28 -10.31 11.12
CA SER A 30 -10.26 -10.94 11.99
C SER A 30 -11.50 -11.24 11.14
N GLU A 31 -12.05 -12.45 11.25
CA GLU A 31 -13.31 -12.90 10.62
C GLU A 31 -14.45 -11.85 10.72
N LYS A 32 -14.38 -10.99 11.74
CA LYS A 32 -15.26 -9.84 11.99
C LYS A 32 -15.20 -8.75 10.91
N GLU A 33 -14.03 -8.41 10.37
CA GLU A 33 -13.88 -7.41 9.30
C GLU A 33 -14.35 -7.93 7.95
N TRP A 34 -14.13 -9.22 7.66
CA TRP A 34 -14.72 -9.91 6.51
C TRP A 34 -16.25 -9.93 6.59
N LEU A 35 -16.81 -10.14 7.79
CA LEU A 35 -18.25 -10.04 8.03
C LEU A 35 -18.75 -8.59 7.88
N GLN A 36 -17.98 -7.58 8.28
CA GLN A 36 -18.33 -6.18 8.02
C GLN A 36 -18.33 -5.83 6.53
N LEU A 37 -17.38 -6.36 5.75
CA LEU A 37 -17.37 -6.24 4.28
C LEU A 37 -18.59 -6.89 3.61
N LYS A 38 -19.14 -7.98 4.18
CA LYS A 38 -20.39 -8.61 3.73
C LYS A 38 -21.65 -7.86 4.21
N VAL A 39 -21.63 -7.32 5.43
CA VAL A 39 -22.72 -6.51 6.02
C VAL A 39 -22.79 -5.11 5.39
N ALA A 40 -21.71 -4.66 4.73
CA ALA A 40 -21.65 -3.47 3.91
C ALA A 40 -22.48 -3.55 2.60
N GLY A 41 -23.49 -4.42 2.53
CA GLY A 41 -24.70 -4.20 1.71
C GLY A 41 -25.49 -2.90 2.05
N LYS A 42 -24.87 -1.95 2.76
CA LYS A 42 -25.36 -0.59 3.07
C LYS A 42 -24.60 0.52 2.32
N LEU A 43 -23.81 0.19 1.31
CA LEU A 43 -23.11 1.19 0.47
C LEU A 43 -23.97 1.77 -0.66
N ALA A 44 -25.21 1.30 -0.84
CA ALA A 44 -26.05 1.60 -1.99
C ALA A 44 -26.86 2.92 -1.92
N ALA A 45 -26.42 3.92 -1.15
CA ALA A 45 -27.16 5.19 -1.02
C ALA A 45 -26.54 6.40 -1.74
N ASN A 46 -25.33 6.30 -2.31
CA ASN A 46 -24.76 7.36 -3.15
C ASN A 46 -23.82 6.81 -4.24
N PRO A 47 -24.25 6.78 -5.51
CA PRO A 47 -23.47 6.19 -6.60
C PRO A 47 -22.19 6.97 -6.97
N ASN A 48 -21.98 8.18 -6.46
CA ASN A 48 -20.84 9.03 -6.81
C ASN A 48 -19.67 9.02 -5.79
N THR A 49 -19.77 8.28 -4.69
CA THR A 49 -18.81 8.35 -3.55
C THR A 49 -18.09 7.03 -3.21
N PHE A 50 -18.25 5.99 -4.04
CA PHE A 50 -17.80 4.62 -3.70
C PHE A 50 -16.96 3.93 -4.78
N THR A 51 -16.43 4.67 -5.76
CA THR A 51 -15.44 4.11 -6.68
C THR A 51 -14.10 3.96 -5.96
N ASP A 52 -13.34 2.94 -6.36
CA ASP A 52 -11.96 2.76 -5.91
C ASP A 52 -11.08 3.97 -6.28
N ASP A 53 -11.30 4.57 -7.45
CA ASP A 53 -10.70 5.86 -7.83
C ASP A 53 -10.98 6.97 -6.81
N HIS A 54 -12.20 7.06 -6.27
CA HIS A 54 -12.48 8.04 -5.23
C HIS A 54 -11.72 7.71 -3.94
N ILE A 55 -11.73 6.45 -3.51
CA ILE A 55 -11.10 6.01 -2.26
C ILE A 55 -9.60 6.28 -2.27
N PHE A 56 -8.93 5.87 -3.35
CA PHE A 56 -7.48 5.84 -3.41
C PHE A 56 -6.89 7.08 -4.06
N VAL A 57 -7.63 7.87 -4.83
CA VAL A 57 -7.05 8.99 -5.61
C VAL A 57 -7.77 10.31 -5.34
N ALA A 58 -9.09 10.36 -5.53
CA ALA A 58 -9.80 11.64 -5.49
C ALA A 58 -10.14 12.12 -4.06
N CYS A 59 -10.19 11.22 -3.08
CA CYS A 59 -10.46 11.52 -1.68
C CYS A 59 -9.41 12.50 -1.13
N PRO A 60 -9.81 13.59 -0.44
CA PRO A 60 -8.87 14.55 0.13
C PRO A 60 -7.82 13.90 1.04
N SER A 61 -8.23 12.96 1.89
CA SER A 61 -7.32 12.24 2.78
C SER A 61 -6.30 11.38 2.01
N ALA A 62 -6.73 10.70 0.94
CA ALA A 62 -5.82 9.92 0.11
C ALA A 62 -4.81 10.83 -0.62
N ARG A 63 -5.28 11.96 -1.17
CA ARG A 63 -4.42 12.95 -1.82
C ARG A 63 -3.38 13.53 -0.87
N GLU A 64 -3.75 13.81 0.38
CA GLU A 64 -2.79 14.25 1.39
C GLU A 64 -1.72 13.20 1.68
N VAL A 65 -2.08 11.91 1.71
CA VAL A 65 -1.10 10.81 1.87
C VAL A 65 -0.13 10.77 0.70
N TRP A 66 -0.63 10.85 -0.54
CA TRP A 66 0.23 10.84 -1.73
C TRP A 66 1.14 12.06 -1.78
N ASN A 67 0.59 13.25 -1.54
CA ASN A 67 1.38 14.48 -1.46
C ASN A 67 2.46 14.39 -0.38
N CYS A 68 2.14 13.84 0.80
CA CYS A 68 3.10 13.59 1.86
C CYS A 68 4.21 12.63 1.39
N ALA A 69 3.84 11.53 0.72
CA ALA A 69 4.80 10.58 0.14
C ALA A 69 5.59 11.15 -1.07
N GLY A 70 5.26 12.35 -1.55
CA GLY A 70 5.89 12.96 -2.73
C GLY A 70 5.41 12.34 -4.05
N LEU A 71 4.19 11.83 -4.09
CA LEU A 71 3.57 11.15 -5.22
C LEU A 71 2.34 11.92 -5.71
N GLU A 72 2.12 11.89 -7.02
CA GLU A 72 0.86 12.30 -7.63
C GLU A 72 0.29 11.09 -8.37
N ILE A 73 -0.87 10.61 -7.93
CA ILE A 73 -1.53 9.42 -8.49
C ILE A 73 -2.67 9.87 -9.40
N GLN A 74 -2.75 9.30 -10.59
CA GLN A 74 -3.88 9.50 -11.51
C GLN A 74 -4.93 8.39 -11.33
N PRO A 75 -6.22 8.67 -11.64
CA PRO A 75 -7.26 7.65 -11.63
C PRO A 75 -6.86 6.40 -12.42
N GLY A 76 -7.09 5.23 -11.84
CA GLY A 76 -6.71 3.93 -12.39
C GLY A 76 -5.26 3.50 -12.18
N GLU A 77 -4.36 4.38 -11.71
CA GLU A 77 -2.97 3.98 -11.42
C GLU A 77 -2.87 3.11 -10.17
N HIS A 78 -3.71 3.35 -9.15
CA HIS A 78 -3.79 2.56 -7.93
C HIS A 78 -4.05 1.07 -8.17
N LYS A 79 -4.60 0.70 -9.34
CA LYS A 79 -4.82 -0.69 -9.79
C LYS A 79 -3.54 -1.40 -10.20
N ARG A 80 -2.44 -0.67 -10.39
CA ARG A 80 -1.16 -1.15 -10.91
C ARG A 80 0.00 -0.69 -10.01
N PRO A 81 0.05 -1.10 -8.72
CA PRO A 81 1.12 -0.74 -7.78
C PRO A 81 2.53 -1.19 -8.18
N TRP A 82 2.67 -1.96 -9.26
CA TRP A 82 3.95 -2.28 -9.90
C TRP A 82 4.44 -1.27 -10.94
N ILE A 83 3.66 -0.23 -11.23
CA ILE A 83 3.98 0.79 -12.23
C ILE A 83 4.26 2.15 -11.61
N PHE A 84 3.35 2.70 -10.81
CA PHE A 84 3.45 4.05 -10.24
C PHE A 84 4.30 4.08 -8.96
N GLY A 85 5.02 5.17 -8.70
CA GLY A 85 5.93 5.32 -7.56
C GLY A 85 7.42 5.08 -7.91
N LYS A 86 7.71 4.69 -9.15
CA LYS A 86 9.08 4.51 -9.68
C LYS A 86 9.81 5.83 -9.88
N GLU A 87 9.08 6.92 -10.06
CA GLU A 87 9.57 8.30 -10.17
C GLU A 87 10.33 8.78 -8.94
N LEU A 88 10.17 8.11 -7.79
CA LEU A 88 10.87 8.41 -6.55
C LEU A 88 12.35 8.02 -6.56
N ASN A 89 12.83 7.32 -7.59
CA ASN A 89 14.22 6.83 -7.70
C ASN A 89 14.68 6.00 -6.49
N LEU A 90 13.75 5.28 -5.86
CA LEU A 90 14.00 4.36 -4.75
C LEU A 90 14.16 2.91 -5.24
N PRO A 91 14.74 2.01 -4.42
CA PRO A 91 14.96 0.61 -4.82
C PRO A 91 13.67 -0.09 -5.29
N SER A 92 13.65 -0.55 -6.54
CA SER A 92 12.45 -1.08 -7.20
C SER A 92 11.99 -2.45 -6.69
N GLN A 93 12.87 -3.21 -6.05
CA GLN A 93 12.62 -4.60 -5.63
C GLN A 93 11.58 -4.71 -4.51
N VAL A 94 11.43 -3.67 -3.69
CA VAL A 94 10.45 -3.63 -2.59
C VAL A 94 9.33 -2.62 -2.84
N HIS A 95 9.41 -1.87 -3.94
CA HIS A 95 8.48 -0.81 -4.30
C HIS A 95 7.01 -1.26 -4.28
N VAL A 96 6.70 -2.39 -4.94
CA VAL A 96 5.32 -2.92 -5.01
C VAL A 96 4.75 -3.13 -3.62
N HIS A 97 5.56 -3.65 -2.70
CA HIS A 97 5.14 -3.87 -1.32
C HIS A 97 4.82 -2.55 -0.63
N VAL A 98 5.70 -1.56 -0.74
CA VAL A 98 5.49 -0.25 -0.11
C VAL A 98 4.24 0.44 -0.67
N MET A 99 4.03 0.42 -1.99
CA MET A 99 2.81 0.96 -2.60
C MET A 99 1.55 0.23 -2.13
N THR A 100 1.62 -1.10 -2.03
CA THR A 100 0.50 -1.93 -1.54
C THR A 100 0.16 -1.60 -0.08
N VAL A 101 1.17 -1.41 0.76
CA VAL A 101 1.00 -1.03 2.17
C VAL A 101 0.38 0.37 2.32
N LEU A 102 0.82 1.33 1.51
CA LEU A 102 0.22 2.67 1.48
C LEU A 102 -1.26 2.61 1.08
N LEU A 103 -1.58 1.90 0.00
CA LEU A 103 -2.96 1.68 -0.43
C LEU A 103 -3.79 1.04 0.68
N TRP A 104 -3.26 0.02 1.35
CA TRP A 104 -3.92 -0.65 2.46
C TRP A 104 -4.27 0.31 3.61
N HIS A 105 -3.30 1.12 4.06
CA HIS A 105 -3.56 2.05 5.17
C HIS A 105 -4.49 3.21 4.78
N ILE A 106 -4.49 3.65 3.53
CA ILE A 106 -5.49 4.61 3.01
C ILE A 106 -6.89 4.01 3.10
N TRP A 107 -7.06 2.75 2.68
CA TRP A 107 -8.33 2.05 2.76
C TRP A 107 -8.79 1.88 4.21
N LYS A 108 -7.90 1.43 5.12
CA LYS A 108 -8.19 1.30 6.55
C LYS A 108 -8.61 2.62 7.18
N ALA A 109 -7.89 3.71 6.89
CA ALA A 109 -8.21 5.03 7.42
C ALA A 109 -9.61 5.50 6.99
N ARG A 110 -9.99 5.27 5.73
CA ARG A 110 -11.33 5.59 5.24
C ARG A 110 -12.41 4.77 5.94
N ASN A 111 -12.17 3.47 6.13
CA ASN A 111 -13.12 2.61 6.81
C ASN A 111 -13.28 2.97 8.29
N GLY A 112 -12.19 3.24 9.00
CA GLY A 112 -12.24 3.74 10.38
C GLY A 112 -13.02 5.06 10.49
N LEU A 113 -12.92 5.95 9.51
CA LEU A 113 -13.74 7.16 9.48
C LEU A 113 -15.23 6.87 9.29
N ILE A 114 -15.59 5.92 8.43
CA ILE A 114 -16.99 5.59 8.13
C ILE A 114 -17.64 4.85 9.30
N PHE A 115 -16.99 3.80 9.79
CA PHE A 115 -17.53 2.87 10.78
C PHE A 115 -17.32 3.34 12.21
N ASP A 116 -16.11 3.83 12.53
CA ASP A 116 -15.72 4.17 13.90
C ASP A 116 -15.67 5.68 14.17
N LYS A 117 -15.95 6.50 13.15
CA LYS A 117 -15.82 7.96 13.19
C LYS A 117 -14.42 8.45 13.57
N GLN A 118 -13.41 7.61 13.30
CA GLN A 118 -12.02 7.91 13.60
C GLN A 118 -11.32 8.47 12.35
N ALA A 119 -10.98 9.75 12.36
CA ALA A 119 -10.12 10.34 11.35
C ALA A 119 -8.66 9.94 11.60
N SER A 120 -7.92 9.63 10.53
CA SER A 120 -6.46 9.48 10.56
C SER A 120 -5.85 10.55 9.66
N SER A 121 -4.82 11.25 10.14
CA SER A 121 -4.08 12.19 9.30
C SER A 121 -3.20 11.45 8.29
N ALA A 122 -2.75 12.13 7.24
CA ALA A 122 -1.78 11.57 6.32
C ALA A 122 -0.50 11.11 7.03
N GLN A 123 -0.03 11.87 8.02
CA GLN A 123 1.14 11.50 8.80
C GLN A 123 0.91 10.22 9.63
N ASP A 124 -0.29 10.01 10.18
CA ASP A 124 -0.60 8.78 10.93
C ASP A 124 -0.58 7.56 10.01
N ILE A 125 -1.09 7.71 8.79
CA ILE A 125 -1.03 6.67 7.75
C ILE A 125 0.43 6.35 7.39
N ILE A 126 1.27 7.36 7.15
CA ILE A 126 2.70 7.16 6.85
C ILE A 126 3.43 6.50 8.03
N ARG A 127 3.15 6.92 9.28
CA ARG A 127 3.74 6.31 10.48
C ARG A 127 3.39 4.82 10.59
N ARG A 128 2.12 4.46 10.35
CA ARG A 128 1.68 3.04 10.36
C ARG A 128 2.39 2.23 9.26
N CYS A 129 2.55 2.81 8.07
CA CYS A 129 3.33 2.16 7.00
C CYS A 129 4.78 1.89 7.43
N ILE A 130 5.44 2.87 8.07
CA ILE A 130 6.80 2.71 8.60
C ILE A 130 6.86 1.62 9.67
N THR A 131 5.91 1.61 10.61
CA THR A 131 5.81 0.57 11.65
C THR A 131 5.71 -0.83 11.05
N ASP A 132 4.86 -0.99 10.04
CA ASP A 132 4.69 -2.24 9.31
C ASP A 132 5.98 -2.67 8.59
N MET A 133 6.67 -1.73 7.94
CA MET A 133 7.96 -1.99 7.30
C MET A 133 9.02 -2.45 8.32
N ASP A 134 9.09 -1.80 9.49
CA ASP A 134 10.00 -2.19 10.56
C ASP A 134 9.67 -3.59 11.09
N ALA A 135 8.39 -3.88 11.33
CA ALA A 135 7.90 -5.17 11.81
C ALA A 135 8.21 -6.32 10.84
N TRP A 136 8.14 -6.06 9.53
CA TRP A 136 8.36 -7.10 8.51
C TRP A 136 9.78 -7.12 7.95
N SER A 137 10.65 -6.19 8.37
CA SER A 137 12.03 -6.06 7.90
C SER A 137 12.84 -7.35 7.98
N CYS A 138 12.51 -8.24 8.92
CA CYS A 138 13.15 -9.56 9.07
C CYS A 138 12.89 -10.51 7.89
N ARG A 139 11.78 -10.35 7.16
CA ARG A 139 11.39 -11.20 6.02
C ARG A 139 12.14 -10.82 4.74
N TYR A 140 12.57 -9.56 4.64
CA TYR A 140 13.30 -9.02 3.50
C TYR A 140 14.80 -9.27 3.63
N LYS A 141 15.25 -10.54 3.64
CA LYS A 141 16.65 -10.94 3.92
C LYS A 141 17.70 -10.03 3.26
N GLU A 142 18.01 -10.27 1.99
CA GLU A 142 18.98 -9.48 1.21
C GLU A 142 18.44 -8.10 0.83
N LEU A 143 17.11 -7.92 0.89
CA LEU A 143 16.42 -6.68 0.50
C LEU A 143 16.19 -5.73 1.68
N ARG A 144 16.75 -6.00 2.86
CA ARG A 144 16.50 -5.21 4.07
C ARG A 144 16.98 -3.78 3.92
N THR A 145 18.13 -3.60 3.27
CA THR A 145 18.68 -2.28 2.95
C THR A 145 17.76 -1.51 2.02
N HIS A 146 17.15 -2.20 1.04
CA HIS A 146 16.19 -1.59 0.12
C HIS A 146 14.94 -1.13 0.86
N LEU A 147 14.39 -1.98 1.73
CA LEU A 147 13.24 -1.62 2.57
C LEU A 147 13.58 -0.44 3.50
N ARG A 148 14.81 -0.43 4.05
CA ARG A 148 15.29 0.68 4.89
C ARG A 148 15.36 2.00 4.12
N CYS A 149 15.83 2.01 2.86
CA CYS A 149 15.82 3.21 2.02
C CYS A 149 14.41 3.80 1.87
N TRP A 150 13.43 2.94 1.61
CA TRP A 150 12.02 3.36 1.57
C TRP A 150 11.52 3.88 2.92
N ARG A 151 11.88 3.21 4.00
CA ARG A 151 11.47 3.59 5.37
C ARG A 151 12.04 4.95 5.75
N ASP A 152 13.32 5.18 5.47
CA ASP A 152 14.00 6.43 5.76
C ASP A 152 13.46 7.57 4.88
N TYR A 153 13.16 7.28 3.60
CA TYR A 153 12.47 8.21 2.72
C TYR A 153 11.11 8.64 3.28
N LEU A 154 10.23 7.69 3.62
CA LEU A 154 8.91 8.01 4.18
C LEU A 154 9.02 8.73 5.53
N SER A 155 10.02 8.38 6.35
CA SER A 155 10.27 9.05 7.63
C SER A 155 10.67 10.52 7.44
N SER A 156 11.38 10.85 6.34
CA SER A 156 11.77 12.23 6.01
C SER A 156 10.59 13.12 5.57
N ARG A 157 9.39 12.55 5.41
CA ARG A 157 8.17 13.25 5.00
C ARG A 157 7.23 13.56 6.16
N LEU A 158 7.56 13.10 7.37
CA LEU A 158 6.82 13.37 8.61
C LEU A 158 7.21 14.71 9.23
#